data_AF-A0A7W2U4P1-F1
#
_entry.id   AF-A0A7W2U4P1-F1
#
_cell.length_a   1.000
_cell.length_b   1.000
_cell.length_c   1.000
_cell.angle_alpha   90.00
_cell.angle_beta   90.00
_cell.angle_gamma   90.00
#
_symmetry.space_group_name_H-M   'P 1'
#
loop_
_entity.id
_entity.type
_entity.pdbx_description
1 polymer ?
#
loop_
_entity_poly.entity_id
_entity_poly.type
_entity_poly.pdbx_seq_one_letter_code
_entity_poly.pdbx_strand_id
1 'polypeptide(L)'
;MRLYITVILFLILLAVAFIFGSQNDQMLTLNYLIAKTNISVATAVGLFTAIGFVLGLLFVLFWKLLSMVKPNKKNQTLTSKKS
;
A
#
# COMPACT_ATOMS: atom_id res chain seq x y z
N MET A 1 8.74 20.97 0.88
CA MET A 1 9.42 20.65 2.16
C MET A 1 8.63 19.72 3.06
N ARG A 2 7.38 20.03 3.45
CA ARG A 2 6.57 19.16 4.33
C ARG A 2 6.48 17.69 3.88
N LEU A 3 6.12 17.45 2.61
CA LEU A 3 6.00 16.09 2.06
C LEU A 3 7.31 15.30 2.18
N TYR A 4 8.45 15.89 1.79
CA TYR A 4 9.76 15.23 1.85
C TYR A 4 10.13 14.84 3.28
N ILE A 5 9.91 15.73 4.25
CA ILE A 5 10.16 15.44 5.67
C ILE A 5 9.27 14.30 6.15
N THR A 6 7.97 14.31 5.82
CA THR A 6 7.04 13.24 6.20
C THR A 6 7.43 11.89 5.58
N VAL A 7 7.81 11.87 4.29
CA VAL A 7 8.22 10.64 3.60
C VAL A 7 9.52 10.10 4.18
N ILE A 8 10.52 10.96 4.42
CA ILE A 8 11.79 10.54 5.03
C ILE A 8 11.55 10.00 6.44
N LEU A 9 10.76 10.71 7.26
CA LEU A 9 10.42 10.24 8.61
C LEU A 9 9.71 8.88 8.58
N PHE A 10 8.75 8.71 7.66
CA PHE A 10 8.07 7.45 7.46
C PHE A 10 9.05 6.32 7.08
N LEU A 11 9.98 6.57 6.16
CA LEU A 11 10.99 5.58 5.76
C LEU A 11 11.93 5.21 6.91
N ILE A 12 12.32 6.18 7.74
CA ILE A 12 13.13 5.93 8.95
C ILE A 12 12.36 5.03 9.91
N LEU A 13 11.10 5.37 10.22
CA LEU A 13 10.27 4.55 11.11
C LEU A 13 10.03 3.15 10.54
N LEU A 14 9.83 3.04 9.23
CA LEU A 14 9.68 1.75 8.55
C LEU A 14 10.96 0.91 8.67
N ALA A 15 12.14 1.50 8.43
CA ALA A 15 13.41 0.81 8.58
C ALA A 15 13.63 0.32 10.02
N VAL A 16 13.33 1.18 11.00
CA VAL A 16 13.39 0.82 12.42
C VAL A 16 12.45 -0.35 12.72
N ALA A 17 11.21 -0.33 12.23
CA ALA A 17 10.27 -1.43 12.40
C ALA A 17 10.78 -2.75 11.80
N PHE A 18 11.41 -2.72 10.62
CA PHE A 18 12.02 -3.91 10.02
C PHE A 18 13.23 -4.42 10.79
N ILE A 19 14.07 -3.54 11.34
CA ILE A 19 15.20 -3.94 12.19
C ILE A 19 14.69 -4.64 13.45
N PHE A 20 13.71 -4.03 14.15
CA PHE A 20 13.11 -4.66 15.33
C PHE A 20 12.37 -5.95 14.99
N GLY A 21 11.65 -5.99 13.87
CA GLY A 21 10.97 -7.18 13.38
C GLY A 21 11.95 -8.29 13.03
N SER A 22 13.07 -7.98 12.38
CA SER A 22 14.11 -8.95 11.99
C SER A 22 14.86 -9.53 13.18
N GLN A 23 14.94 -8.80 14.30
CA GLN A 23 15.52 -9.31 15.55
C GLN A 23 14.49 -10.04 16.43
N ASN A 24 13.28 -10.25 15.93
CA ASN A 24 12.24 -10.97 16.65
C ASN A 24 12.35 -12.47 16.36
N ASP A 25 12.83 -13.23 17.34
CA ASP A 25 12.98 -14.69 17.24
C ASP A 25 11.66 -15.47 17.44
N GLN A 26 10.54 -14.77 17.64
CA GLN A 26 9.26 -15.42 17.87
C GLN A 26 8.76 -16.09 16.59
N MET A 27 8.31 -17.34 16.75
CA MET A 27 7.67 -18.11 15.69
C MET A 27 6.15 -18.07 15.86
N LEU A 28 5.46 -17.84 14.75
CA LEU A 28 4.00 -17.92 14.60
C LEU A 28 3.64 -19.25 13.93
N THR A 29 2.77 -20.01 14.59
CA THR A 29 2.19 -21.23 14.04
C THR A 29 0.90 -20.88 13.30
N LEU A 30 0.92 -21.00 11.98
CA LEU A 30 -0.26 -20.89 11.14
C LEU A 30 -0.90 -22.26 10.96
N ASN A 31 -2.16 -22.38 11.37
CA ASN A 31 -2.96 -23.59 11.16
C ASN A 31 -3.90 -23.35 9.97
N TYR A 32 -3.59 -24.01 8.87
CA TYR A 32 -4.47 -24.11 7.71
C TYR A 32 -5.45 -25.26 7.90
N LEU A 33 -6.43 -25.37 7.01
CA LEU A 33 -7.52 -26.33 7.11
C LEU A 33 -7.05 -27.80 7.18
N ILE A 34 -5.90 -28.13 6.56
CA ILE A 34 -5.34 -29.49 6.48
C ILE A 34 -3.84 -29.52 6.82
N ALA A 35 -3.21 -28.38 7.12
CA ALA A 35 -1.76 -28.27 7.30
C ALA A 35 -1.40 -27.24 8.36
N LYS A 36 -0.18 -27.32 8.89
CA LYS A 36 0.38 -26.30 9.78
C LYS A 36 1.74 -25.86 9.29
N THR A 37 2.07 -24.59 9.47
CA THR A 37 3.36 -24.02 9.12
C THR A 37 3.82 -23.07 10.20
N ASN A 38 5.10 -23.12 10.53
CA ASN A 38 5.71 -22.16 11.45
C ASN A 38 6.45 -21.13 10.61
N ILE A 39 6.16 -19.85 10.81
CA ILE A 39 6.87 -18.74 10.19
C ILE A 39 7.34 -17.78 11.28
N SER A 40 8.45 -17.09 11.07
CA SER A 40 8.86 -16.04 12.01
C SER A 40 7.88 -14.87 11.96
N VAL A 41 7.79 -14.11 13.06
CA VAL A 41 7.06 -12.82 13.06
C VAL A 41 7.61 -11.89 11.98
N ALA A 42 8.92 -11.86 11.78
CA ALA A 42 9.55 -11.08 10.72
C ALA A 42 9.02 -11.46 9.33
N THR A 43 8.92 -12.76 9.04
CA THR A 43 8.37 -13.29 7.77
C THR A 43 6.92 -12.89 7.59
N ALA A 44 6.09 -13.02 8.63
CA ALA A 44 4.68 -12.64 8.58
C ALA A 44 4.53 -11.15 8.27
N VAL A 45 5.20 -10.28 9.03
CA VAL A 45 5.16 -8.82 8.85
C VAL A 45 5.62 -8.45 7.43
N GLY A 46 6.77 -8.95 6.99
CA GLY A 46 7.29 -8.68 5.65
C GLY A 46 6.34 -9.12 4.54
N LEU A 47 5.75 -10.32 4.66
CA LEU A 47 4.81 -10.85 3.68
C LEU A 47 3.54 -9.98 3.60
N PHE A 48 2.93 -9.63 4.74
CA PHE A 48 1.73 -8.80 4.76
C PHE A 48 2.01 -7.36 4.31
N THR A 49 3.16 -6.78 4.66
CA THR A 49 3.56 -5.46 4.15
C THR A 49 3.74 -5.48 2.64
N ALA A 50 4.43 -6.50 2.08
CA ALA A 50 4.64 -6.61 0.65
C ALA A 50 3.31 -6.79 -0.12
N ILE A 51 2.45 -7.71 0.35
CA ILE A 51 1.13 -7.93 -0.26
C ILE A 51 0.29 -6.66 -0.18
N GLY A 52 0.22 -6.02 0.99
CA GLY A 52 -0.54 -4.78 1.19
C GLY A 52 -0.05 -3.64 0.29
N PHE A 53 1.27 -3.49 0.13
CA PHE A 53 1.85 -2.49 -0.76
C PHE A 53 1.52 -2.77 -2.23
N VAL A 54 1.67 -4.01 -2.70
CA VAL A 54 1.33 -4.40 -4.08
C VAL A 54 -0.16 -4.18 -4.36
N LEU A 55 -1.04 -4.58 -3.44
CA LEU A 55 -2.48 -4.35 -3.58
C LEU A 55 -2.83 -2.86 -3.60
N GLY A 56 -2.21 -2.06 -2.72
CA GLY A 56 -2.38 -0.61 -2.71
C GLY A 56 -1.93 0.04 -4.02
N LEU A 57 -0.78 -0.38 -4.57
CA LEU A 57 -0.28 0.11 -5.84
C LEU A 57 -1.21 -0.26 -7.00
N LEU A 58 -1.67 -1.51 -7.04
CA LEU A 58 -2.65 -1.98 -8.03
C LEU A 58 -3.96 -1.19 -7.95
N PHE A 59 -4.44 -0.88 -6.74
CA PHE A 59 -5.65 -0.09 -6.55
C PHE A 59 -5.49 1.34 -7.10
N VAL A 60 -4.39 2.01 -6.81
CA VAL A 60 -4.10 3.35 -7.34
C VAL A 60 -4.00 3.32 -8.86
N LEU A 61 -3.31 2.33 -9.42
CA LEU A 61 -3.14 2.18 -10.87
C LEU A 61 -4.48 1.91 -11.56
N PHE A 62 -5.31 1.04 -10.98
CA PHE A 62 -6.65 0.74 -11.45
C PHE A 62 -7.53 1.99 -11.43
N TRP A 63 -7.53 2.75 -10.34
CA TRP A 63 -8.31 4.00 -10.24
C TRP A 63 -7.86 5.04 -11.26
N LYS A 64 -6.54 5.18 -11.46
CA LYS A 64 -5.97 6.07 -12.47
C LYS A 64 -6.43 5.67 -13.88
N LEU A 65 -6.40 4.37 -14.21
CA LEU A 65 -6.87 3.86 -15.49
C LEU A 65 -8.38 4.15 -15.69
N LEU A 66 -9.22 3.90 -14.69
CA LEU A 66 -10.65 4.22 -14.73
C LEU A 66 -10.90 5.72 -14.94
N SER A 67 -10.10 6.58 -14.29
CA SER A 67 -10.22 8.03 -14.43
C SER A 67 -9.90 8.53 -15.84
N MET A 68 -9.03 7.84 -16.57
CA MET A 68 -8.65 8.18 -17.96
C MET A 68 -9.74 7.80 -18.96
N VAL A 69 -10.48 6.74 -18.70
CA VAL A 69 -11.57 6.27 -19.58
C VAL A 69 -12.83 7.13 -19.43
N LYS A 70 -12.99 7.86 -18.31
CA LYS A 70 -14.15 8.72 -18.08
C LYS A 70 -14.08 9.97 -18.97
N PRO A 71 -15.07 10.22 -19.85
CA PRO A 71 -15.05 11.38 -20.73
C PRO A 71 -15.11 12.67 -19.89
N ASN A 72 -14.19 13.59 -20.18
CA ASN A 72 -14.04 14.87 -19.49
C ASN A 72 -15.26 15.77 -19.75
N LYS A 73 -16.30 15.70 -18.91
CA LYS A 73 -17.46 16.62 -18.94
C LYS A 73 -17.13 18.03 -18.42
N LYS A 74 -15.96 18.60 -18.76
CA LYS A 74 -15.57 19.95 -18.29
C LYS A 74 -15.83 21.05 -19.33
N ASN A 75 -16.18 20.73 -20.57
CA ASN A 75 -16.29 21.71 -21.66
C ASN A 75 -17.72 22.15 -22.05
N GLN A 76 -18.79 21.64 -21.43
CA GLN A 76 -20.17 21.98 -21.83
C GLN A 76 -20.81 23.15 -21.06
N THR A 77 -20.23 23.61 -19.95
CA THR A 77 -20.81 24.71 -19.16
C THR A 77 -20.33 26.10 -19.57
N LEU A 78 -19.26 26.21 -20.40
CA LEU A 78 -18.77 27.49 -20.91
C LEU A 78 -19.46 27.94 -22.20
N THR A 79 -20.13 27.04 -22.92
CA THR A 79 -20.87 27.37 -24.15
C THR A 79 -22.36 27.62 -23.91
N SER A 80 -22.93 27.17 -22.79
CA SER A 80 -24.36 27.37 -22.45
C SER A 80 -24.68 28.69 -21.76
N LYS A 81 -23.68 29.44 -21.28
CA LYS A 81 -23.90 30.72 -20.55
C LYS A 81 -23.74 31.97 -21.43
N LYS A 82 -23.66 31.80 -22.75
CA LYS A 82 -23.45 32.89 -23.73
C LYS A 82 -24.54 32.95 -24.82
N SER A 83 -25.68 32.28 -24.62
CA SER A 83 -26.85 32.40 -25.49
C SER A 83 -28.03 32.96 -24.73
#